data_AF-A0A3C0PC92-F1
#
_entry.id   AF-A0A3C0PC92-F1
#
_cell.length_a   1.000
_cell.length_b   1.000
_cell.length_c   1.000
_cell.angle_alpha   90.00
_cell.angle_beta   90.00
_cell.angle_gamma   90.00
#
_symmetry.space_group_name_H-M   'P 1'
#
loop_
_entity.id
_entity.type
_entity.pdbx_description
1 polymer ?
#
loop_
_entity_poly.entity_id
_entity_poly.type
_entity_poly.pdbx_seq_one_letter_code
_entity_poly.pdbx_strand_id
1 'polypeptide(L)'
;MKSKILIHLTSMIFITSIALLLIVFVNASKKTKTDTDNAFELKGLPDLSFVDFSSRFQKALALDAMNVFFPGQFDKNNLVITSLADKQDRAFRNKIQDSGNKEGLSLARLENISGMFFKFIAVYAIVMLLTYYGVQTIGAWRFCRKKNGSVSAKSSGCLFVNVIKKTILFSGSFLLFCPAYVIAYSLRTEINTDTVFFMIILCVISNGLLMVYSNKFYAFLIAESRKGYIDTAIVKNLNNSYTGNIAQGISFKAILNPVKQFKGHVFDNIFRNARFQYLSTIKEQASFLITGMIITEMALNLHGYYSYEMLRQMLYGNSNILIVMFLGIFYTVKATEIFTDILVYKENLKYENK
;
A
#
# COMPACT_ATOMS: atom_id res chain seq x y z
N MET A 1 -20.45 -17.61 -6.30
CA MET A 1 -19.09 -17.83 -5.73
C MET A 1 -18.15 -18.57 -6.70
N LYS A 2 -18.55 -19.72 -7.27
CA LYS A 2 -17.71 -20.51 -8.20
C LYS A 2 -17.11 -19.71 -9.37
N SER A 3 -17.91 -18.91 -10.08
CA SER A 3 -17.43 -18.05 -11.18
C SER A 3 -16.39 -17.00 -10.74
N LYS A 4 -16.59 -16.34 -9.58
CA LYS A 4 -15.64 -15.36 -9.04
C LYS A 4 -14.29 -16.00 -8.67
N ILE A 5 -14.31 -17.18 -8.05
CA ILE A 5 -13.09 -17.91 -7.71
C ILE A 5 -12.34 -18.33 -8.98
N LEU A 6 -13.07 -18.76 -10.01
CA LEU A 6 -12.48 -19.11 -11.31
C LEU A 6 -11.77 -17.91 -11.94
N ILE A 7 -12.40 -16.73 -11.93
CA ILE A 7 -11.79 -15.47 -12.42
C ILE A 7 -10.50 -15.13 -11.65
N HIS A 8 -10.52 -15.31 -10.32
CA HIS A 8 -9.33 -15.07 -9.50
C HIS A 8 -8.20 -16.05 -9.83
N LEU A 9 -8.51 -17.35 -9.95
CA LEU A 9 -7.54 -18.39 -10.31
C LEU A 9 -6.97 -18.18 -11.71
N THR A 10 -7.79 -17.86 -12.71
CA THR A 10 -7.29 -17.59 -14.06
C THR A 10 -6.41 -16.34 -14.09
N SER A 11 -6.75 -15.30 -13.33
CA SER A 11 -5.89 -14.11 -13.21
C SER A 11 -4.54 -14.42 -12.56
N MET A 12 -4.51 -15.30 -11.55
CA MET A 12 -3.27 -15.75 -10.91
C MET A 12 -2.41 -16.54 -11.89
N ILE A 13 -2.99 -17.51 -12.60
CA ILE A 13 -2.28 -18.32 -13.61
C ILE A 13 -1.72 -17.44 -14.73
N PHE A 14 -2.50 -16.46 -15.19
CA PHE A 14 -2.09 -15.56 -16.26
C PHE A 14 -0.88 -14.71 -15.85
N ILE A 15 -0.94 -14.06 -14.68
CA ILE A 15 0.12 -13.15 -14.22
C ILE A 15 1.39 -13.92 -13.84
N THR A 16 1.25 -15.11 -13.25
CA THR A 16 2.40 -15.99 -12.98
C THR A 16 3.07 -16.48 -14.24
N SER A 17 2.29 -16.83 -15.27
CA SER A 17 2.83 -17.21 -16.58
C SER A 17 3.60 -16.06 -17.23
N ILE A 18 3.06 -14.83 -17.18
CA ILE A 18 3.76 -13.64 -17.68
C ILE A 18 5.05 -13.39 -16.90
N ALA A 19 5.04 -13.50 -15.57
CA ALA A 19 6.22 -13.27 -14.76
C ALA A 19 7.31 -14.32 -15.02
N LEU A 20 6.94 -15.59 -15.21
CA LEU A 20 7.87 -16.65 -15.61
C LEU A 20 8.46 -16.39 -17.00
N LEU A 21 7.63 -15.97 -17.97
CA LEU A 21 8.10 -15.56 -19.30
C LEU A 21 9.07 -14.38 -19.23
N LEU A 22 8.82 -13.39 -18.37
CA LEU A 22 9.73 -12.27 -18.14
C LEU A 22 11.06 -12.72 -17.54
N ILE A 23 11.06 -13.65 -16.58
CA ILE A 23 12.29 -14.21 -16.01
C ILE A 23 13.10 -14.93 -17.10
N VAL A 24 12.44 -15.76 -17.91
CA VAL A 24 13.09 -16.47 -19.03
C VAL A 24 13.64 -15.47 -20.06
N PHE A 25 12.87 -14.45 -20.43
CA PHE A 25 13.28 -13.42 -21.38
C PHE A 25 14.46 -12.58 -20.88
N VAL A 26 14.45 -12.18 -19.61
CA VAL A 26 15.56 -11.44 -18.99
C VAL A 26 16.82 -12.30 -18.93
N ASN A 27 16.69 -13.58 -18.57
CA ASN A 27 17.82 -14.51 -18.54
C ASN A 27 18.39 -14.76 -19.95
N ALA A 28 17.51 -14.95 -20.95
CA ALA A 28 17.91 -15.09 -22.35
C ALA A 28 18.63 -13.82 -22.85
N SER A 29 18.07 -12.64 -22.58
CA SER A 29 18.66 -11.35 -22.98
C SER A 29 20.01 -11.09 -22.32
N LYS A 30 20.18 -11.47 -21.03
CA LYS A 30 21.49 -11.39 -20.36
C LYS A 30 22.51 -12.33 -21.00
N LYS A 31 22.11 -13.54 -21.37
CA LYS A 31 22.98 -14.51 -22.05
C LYS A 31 23.44 -13.97 -23.40
N THR A 32 22.50 -13.49 -24.22
CA THR A 32 22.81 -12.89 -25.53
C THR A 32 23.73 -11.69 -25.41
N LYS A 33 23.48 -10.74 -24.49
CA LYS A 33 24.38 -9.59 -24.28
C LYS A 33 25.79 -10.01 -23.87
N THR A 34 25.94 -11.03 -23.04
CA THR A 34 27.26 -11.53 -22.62
C THR A 34 28.01 -12.14 -23.80
N ASP A 35 27.31 -12.87 -24.68
CA ASP A 35 27.90 -13.45 -25.89
C ASP A 35 28.28 -12.36 -26.92
N THR A 36 27.47 -11.30 -27.09
CA THR A 36 27.82 -10.16 -27.96
C THR A 36 28.98 -9.34 -27.41
N ASP A 37 29.06 -9.13 -26.08
CA ASP A 37 30.14 -8.40 -25.41
C ASP A 37 31.50 -9.13 -25.50
N ASN A 38 31.48 -10.46 -25.61
CA ASN A 38 32.65 -11.30 -25.83
C ASN A 38 33.03 -11.40 -27.32
N ALA A 39 32.05 -11.34 -28.23
CA ALA A 39 32.29 -11.34 -29.68
C ALA A 39 32.87 -10.00 -30.17
N PHE A 40 32.48 -8.88 -29.57
CA PHE A 40 33.17 -7.59 -29.69
C PHE A 40 34.36 -7.57 -28.71
N GLU A 41 35.40 -8.35 -29.02
CA GLU A 41 36.71 -8.09 -28.44
C GLU A 41 37.10 -6.64 -28.79
N LEU A 42 37.01 -5.74 -27.80
CA LEU A 42 37.58 -4.39 -27.82
C LEU A 42 39.13 -4.47 -27.80
N LYS A 43 39.71 -5.40 -28.56
CA LYS A 43 41.15 -5.54 -28.76
C LYS A 43 41.64 -4.28 -29.48
N GLY A 44 42.11 -3.30 -28.72
CA GLY A 44 42.78 -2.11 -29.25
C GLY A 44 42.27 -0.76 -28.74
N LEU A 45 41.20 -0.71 -27.93
CA LEU A 45 40.80 0.54 -27.27
C LEU A 45 41.55 0.67 -25.93
N PRO A 46 42.29 1.78 -25.69
CA PRO A 46 42.92 2.04 -24.41
C PRO A 46 41.86 2.11 -23.31
N ASP A 47 42.23 1.77 -22.08
CA ASP A 47 41.32 1.82 -20.92
C ASP A 47 40.86 3.28 -20.71
N LEU A 48 39.65 3.61 -21.17
CA LEU A 48 39.05 4.94 -21.11
C LEU A 48 38.45 5.22 -19.72
N SER A 49 39.12 4.79 -18.66
CA SER A 49 38.67 4.87 -17.28
C SER A 49 38.49 6.31 -16.76
N PHE A 50 38.95 7.32 -17.51
CA PHE A 50 38.82 8.74 -17.20
C PHE A 50 37.54 9.38 -17.74
N VAL A 51 36.81 8.71 -18.66
CA VAL A 51 35.54 9.21 -19.22
C VAL A 51 34.38 8.51 -18.51
N ASP A 52 33.46 9.30 -17.99
CA ASP A 52 32.18 8.85 -17.45
C ASP A 52 31.11 8.81 -18.54
N PHE A 53 31.04 7.66 -19.22
CA PHE A 53 30.06 7.39 -20.27
C PHE A 53 28.62 7.26 -19.74
N SER A 54 28.42 7.27 -18.42
CA SER A 54 27.06 7.36 -17.83
C SER A 54 26.45 8.76 -18.02
N SER A 55 27.28 9.79 -18.18
CA SER A 55 26.83 11.15 -18.44
C SER A 55 26.43 11.34 -19.91
N ARG A 56 25.22 11.88 -20.13
CA ARG A 56 24.69 12.12 -21.51
C ARG A 56 25.62 12.98 -22.36
N PHE A 57 26.28 13.95 -21.71
CA PHE A 57 27.19 14.87 -22.38
C PHE A 57 28.47 14.18 -22.84
N GLN A 58 29.16 13.43 -21.97
CA GLN A 58 30.42 12.77 -22.36
C GLN A 58 30.17 11.63 -23.34
N LYS A 59 29.01 10.95 -23.24
CA LYS A 59 28.57 9.97 -24.22
C LYS A 59 28.40 10.59 -25.62
N ALA A 60 27.73 11.75 -25.71
CA ALA A 60 27.54 12.45 -26.96
C ALA A 60 28.88 12.96 -27.53
N LEU A 61 29.72 13.54 -26.67
CA LEU A 61 31.05 14.03 -27.05
C LEU A 61 31.95 12.90 -27.58
N ALA A 62 31.94 11.74 -26.93
CA ALA A 62 32.71 10.58 -27.37
C ALA A 62 32.17 9.99 -28.68
N LEU A 63 30.85 9.99 -28.88
CA LEU A 63 30.22 9.57 -30.12
C LEU A 63 30.57 10.53 -31.28
N ASP A 64 30.52 11.83 -31.04
CA ASP A 64 30.92 12.84 -32.02
C ASP A 64 32.41 12.72 -32.37
N ALA A 65 33.28 12.55 -31.36
CA ALA A 65 34.69 12.31 -31.59
C ALA A 65 34.91 11.03 -32.42
N MET A 66 34.26 9.92 -32.08
CA MET A 66 34.36 8.68 -32.86
C MET A 66 33.87 8.84 -34.29
N ASN A 67 32.81 9.62 -34.53
CA ASN A 67 32.29 9.88 -35.87
C ASN A 67 33.21 10.78 -36.70
N VAL A 68 33.96 11.67 -36.07
CA VAL A 68 34.99 12.48 -36.72
C VAL A 68 36.21 11.64 -37.10
N PHE A 69 36.68 10.75 -36.21
CA PHE A 69 37.86 9.91 -36.45
C PHE A 69 37.57 8.68 -37.33
N PHE A 70 36.34 8.16 -37.31
CA PHE A 70 35.89 7.01 -38.12
C PHE A 70 34.61 7.38 -38.90
N PRO A 71 34.73 8.23 -39.93
CA PRO A 71 33.58 8.66 -40.73
C PRO A 71 32.96 7.48 -41.50
N GLY A 72 31.63 7.45 -41.59
CA GLY A 72 30.88 6.41 -42.31
C GLY A 72 30.59 5.13 -41.52
N GLN A 73 31.04 5.04 -40.26
CA GLN A 73 30.77 3.89 -39.36
C GLN A 73 29.84 4.26 -38.19
N PHE A 74 28.88 5.18 -38.41
CA PHE A 74 28.00 5.73 -37.37
C PHE A 74 27.32 4.66 -36.50
N ASP A 75 26.76 3.62 -37.11
CA ASP A 75 26.09 2.54 -36.37
C ASP A 75 27.07 1.75 -35.51
N LYS A 76 28.26 1.47 -36.04
CA LYS A 76 29.31 0.73 -35.31
C LYS A 76 29.87 1.57 -34.16
N ASN A 77 30.09 2.87 -34.37
CA ASN A 77 30.55 3.80 -33.34
C ASN A 77 29.52 3.91 -32.20
N ASN A 78 28.24 4.01 -32.54
CA ASN A 78 27.17 4.05 -31.55
C ASN A 78 27.09 2.74 -30.75
N LEU A 79 27.24 1.59 -31.39
CA LEU A 79 27.32 0.28 -30.72
C LEU A 79 28.54 0.17 -29.79
N VAL A 80 29.69 0.71 -30.17
CA VAL A 80 30.90 0.73 -29.33
C VAL A 80 30.70 1.63 -28.11
N ILE A 81 30.19 2.84 -28.28
CA ILE A 81 29.96 3.77 -27.15
C ILE A 81 28.88 3.25 -26.21
N THR A 82 27.80 2.65 -26.73
CA THR A 82 26.75 2.06 -25.89
C THR A 82 27.23 0.82 -25.14
N SER A 83 28.04 -0.03 -25.75
CA SER A 83 28.65 -1.19 -25.06
C SER A 83 29.68 -0.76 -24.00
N LEU A 84 30.45 0.31 -24.23
CA LEU A 84 31.36 0.88 -23.22
C LEU A 84 30.59 1.46 -22.03
N ALA A 85 29.50 2.21 -22.27
CA ALA A 85 28.63 2.71 -21.21
C ALA A 85 27.99 1.56 -20.41
N ASP A 86 27.46 0.54 -21.08
CA ASP A 86 26.90 -0.67 -20.45
C ASP A 86 27.96 -1.40 -19.60
N LYS A 87 29.23 -1.47 -20.06
CA LYS A 87 30.35 -2.07 -19.31
C LYS A 87 30.70 -1.26 -18.06
N GLN A 88 30.74 0.07 -18.15
CA GLN A 88 31.00 0.96 -17.01
C GLN A 88 29.88 0.87 -15.96
N ASP A 89 28.61 0.88 -16.40
CA ASP A 89 27.45 0.70 -15.53
C ASP A 89 27.48 -0.66 -14.82
N ARG A 90 27.84 -1.74 -15.54
CA ARG A 90 28.00 -3.07 -14.92
C ARG A 90 29.17 -3.09 -13.94
N ALA A 91 30.30 -2.47 -14.26
CA ALA A 91 31.43 -2.38 -13.35
C ALA A 91 31.09 -1.57 -12.09
N PHE A 92 30.33 -0.49 -12.22
CA PHE A 92 29.82 0.31 -11.11
C PHE A 92 28.84 -0.50 -10.24
N ARG A 93 27.86 -1.18 -10.85
CA ARG A 93 26.93 -2.07 -10.14
C ARG A 93 27.66 -3.21 -9.45
N ASN A 94 28.64 -3.82 -10.10
CA ASN A 94 29.48 -4.87 -9.51
C ASN A 94 30.31 -4.34 -8.35
N LYS A 95 30.86 -3.13 -8.41
CA LYS A 95 31.55 -2.50 -7.25
C LYS A 95 30.59 -2.27 -6.07
N ILE A 96 29.37 -1.81 -6.35
CA ILE A 96 28.32 -1.67 -5.33
C ILE A 96 27.89 -3.04 -4.77
N GLN A 97 27.86 -4.08 -5.61
CA GLN A 97 27.46 -5.43 -5.23
C GLN A 97 28.58 -6.20 -4.50
N ASP A 98 29.84 -6.01 -4.86
CA ASP A 98 31.00 -6.63 -4.21
C ASP A 98 31.25 -6.05 -2.80
N SER A 99 30.83 -4.80 -2.56
CA SER A 99 30.73 -4.23 -1.21
C SER A 99 29.52 -4.73 -0.41
N GLY A 100 28.61 -5.49 -1.03
CA GLY A 100 27.37 -5.96 -0.43
C GLY A 100 26.90 -7.33 -0.94
N ASN A 101 27.80 -8.33 -1.00
CA ASN A 101 27.58 -9.73 -1.42
C ASN A 101 26.98 -9.94 -2.84
N LYS A 102 27.53 -10.92 -3.58
CA LYS A 102 27.02 -11.37 -4.89
C LYS A 102 25.65 -12.06 -4.77
N GLU A 103 24.58 -11.27 -4.83
CA GLU A 103 23.21 -11.76 -4.68
C GLU A 103 22.64 -12.36 -5.99
N GLY A 104 22.87 -13.66 -6.20
CA GLY A 104 22.08 -14.49 -7.10
C GLY A 104 20.80 -15.01 -6.45
N LEU A 105 19.91 -15.61 -7.25
CA LEU A 105 18.68 -16.26 -6.77
C LEU A 105 19.03 -17.61 -6.12
N SER A 106 19.57 -17.55 -4.90
CA SER A 106 19.88 -18.71 -4.07
C SER A 106 18.68 -19.09 -3.20
N LEU A 107 18.55 -20.38 -2.85
CA LEU A 107 17.50 -20.89 -1.98
C LEU A 107 17.49 -20.16 -0.61
N ALA A 108 18.68 -19.89 -0.07
CA ALA A 108 18.84 -19.14 1.18
C ALA A 108 18.37 -17.67 1.08
N ARG A 109 18.46 -17.08 -0.12
CA ARG A 109 17.97 -15.71 -0.34
C ARG A 109 16.45 -15.70 -0.45
N LEU A 110 15.87 -16.72 -1.07
CA LEU A 110 14.42 -16.90 -1.14
C LEU A 110 13.83 -17.08 0.27
N GLU A 111 14.47 -17.86 1.14
CA GLU A 111 14.09 -18.00 2.54
C GLU A 111 14.14 -16.66 3.29
N ASN A 112 15.23 -15.89 3.15
CA ASN A 112 15.35 -14.57 3.75
C ASN A 112 14.25 -13.61 3.25
N ILE A 113 14.00 -13.55 1.94
CA ILE A 113 12.93 -12.73 1.35
C ILE A 113 11.56 -13.18 1.86
N SER A 114 11.34 -14.49 1.99
CA SER A 114 10.11 -15.05 2.55
C SER A 114 9.90 -14.60 3.99
N GLY A 115 10.94 -14.64 4.83
CA GLY A 115 10.88 -14.15 6.20
C GLY A 115 10.50 -12.66 6.28
N MET A 116 11.06 -11.82 5.39
CA MET A 116 10.69 -10.40 5.30
C MET A 116 9.26 -10.21 4.80
N PHE A 117 8.82 -11.02 3.85
CA PHE A 117 7.45 -11.02 3.33
C PHE A 117 6.43 -11.40 4.41
N PHE A 118 6.73 -12.38 5.26
CA PHE A 118 5.87 -12.73 6.39
C PHE A 118 5.72 -11.58 7.39
N LYS A 119 6.81 -10.86 7.70
CA LYS A 119 6.74 -9.65 8.53
C LYS A 119 5.84 -8.60 7.89
N PHE A 120 5.99 -8.37 6.58
CA PHE A 120 5.15 -7.46 5.81
C PHE A 120 3.65 -7.85 5.90
N ILE A 121 3.32 -9.13 5.70
CA ILE A 121 1.94 -9.63 5.84
C ILE A 121 1.41 -9.47 7.27
N ALA A 122 2.24 -9.72 8.29
CA ALA A 122 1.83 -9.59 9.67
C ALA A 122 1.46 -8.13 10.00
N VAL A 123 2.32 -7.18 9.60
CA VAL A 123 2.03 -5.76 9.79
C VAL A 123 0.81 -5.32 8.97
N TYR A 124 0.72 -5.76 7.72
CA TYR A 124 -0.44 -5.55 6.86
C TYR A 124 -1.76 -5.94 7.55
N ALA A 125 -1.82 -7.17 8.09
CA ALA A 125 -3.01 -7.70 8.72
C ALA A 125 -3.40 -6.90 9.97
N ILE A 126 -2.41 -6.51 10.79
CA ILE A 126 -2.63 -5.70 12.00
C ILE A 126 -3.17 -4.31 11.62
N VAL A 127 -2.50 -3.61 10.68
CA VAL A 127 -2.93 -2.27 10.24
C VAL A 127 -4.31 -2.35 9.60
N MET A 128 -4.60 -3.39 8.82
CA MET A 128 -5.92 -3.58 8.22
C MET A 128 -7.01 -3.80 9.29
N LEU A 129 -6.75 -4.62 10.32
CA LEU A 129 -7.69 -4.81 11.43
C LEU A 129 -7.93 -3.51 12.20
N LEU A 130 -6.87 -2.79 12.55
CA LEU A 130 -6.95 -1.51 13.27
C LEU A 130 -7.70 -0.45 12.47
N THR A 131 -7.40 -0.32 11.18
CA THR A 131 -8.08 0.64 10.31
C THR A 131 -9.55 0.28 10.09
N TYR A 132 -9.88 -1.00 9.88
CA TYR A 132 -11.28 -1.46 9.80
C TYR A 132 -12.06 -1.13 11.07
N TYR A 133 -11.49 -1.44 12.24
CA TYR A 133 -12.09 -1.15 13.52
C TYR A 133 -12.25 0.37 13.73
N GLY A 134 -11.20 1.14 13.47
CA GLY A 134 -11.16 2.59 13.63
C GLY A 134 -12.19 3.30 12.75
N VAL A 135 -12.33 2.90 11.48
CA VAL A 135 -13.35 3.44 10.55
C VAL A 135 -14.75 3.29 11.12
N GLN A 136 -15.10 2.10 11.61
CA GLN A 136 -16.41 1.83 12.19
C GLN A 136 -16.65 2.63 13.46
N THR A 137 -15.65 2.69 14.35
CA THR A 137 -15.75 3.38 15.63
C THR A 137 -15.92 4.89 15.43
N ILE A 138 -15.08 5.51 14.59
CA ILE A 138 -15.16 6.95 14.29
C ILE A 138 -16.47 7.27 13.56
N GLY A 139 -16.88 6.45 12.59
CA GLY A 139 -18.12 6.67 11.85
C GLY A 139 -19.37 6.54 12.73
N ALA A 140 -19.45 5.51 13.58
CA ALA A 140 -20.54 5.33 14.53
C ALA A 140 -20.58 6.46 15.57
N TRP A 141 -19.43 6.85 16.11
CA TRP A 141 -19.33 7.96 17.05
C TRP A 141 -19.80 9.29 16.43
N ARG A 142 -19.35 9.62 15.21
CA ARG A 142 -19.78 10.83 14.48
C ARG A 142 -21.28 10.81 14.19
N PHE A 143 -21.83 9.66 13.83
CA PHE A 143 -23.27 9.49 13.60
C PHE A 143 -24.09 9.74 14.85
N CYS A 144 -23.76 9.07 15.96
CA CYS A 144 -24.46 9.23 17.24
C CYS A 144 -24.35 10.68 17.74
N ARG A 145 -23.16 11.30 17.62
CA ARG A 145 -22.95 12.69 18.00
C ARG A 145 -23.80 13.66 17.18
N LYS A 146 -23.93 13.47 15.86
CA LYS A 146 -24.77 14.33 15.02
C LYS A 146 -26.25 14.18 15.36
N LYS A 147 -26.74 12.95 15.58
CA LYS A 147 -28.12 12.69 15.99
C LYS A 147 -28.44 13.22 17.40
N ASN A 148 -27.45 13.22 18.30
CA ASN A 148 -27.56 13.88 19.60
C ASN A 148 -27.57 15.41 19.49
N GLY A 149 -26.70 15.98 18.65
CA GLY A 149 -26.62 17.43 18.44
C GLY A 149 -27.82 18.01 17.70
N SER A 150 -28.59 17.21 16.95
CA SER A 150 -29.89 17.67 16.42
C SER A 150 -30.98 17.80 17.49
N VAL A 151 -30.82 17.15 18.65
CA VAL A 151 -31.76 17.20 19.77
C VAL A 151 -31.25 18.14 20.89
N SER A 152 -29.93 18.35 20.98
CA SER A 152 -29.30 19.18 22.00
C SER A 152 -28.44 20.31 21.40
N ALA A 153 -29.02 21.52 21.48
CA ALA A 153 -28.36 22.80 21.72
C ALA A 153 -27.74 23.57 20.54
N LYS A 154 -28.46 24.65 20.17
CA LYS A 154 -27.89 26.01 20.29
C LYS A 154 -27.41 26.20 21.73
N SER A 155 -26.11 26.05 21.98
CA SER A 155 -25.47 26.55 23.20
C SER A 155 -24.19 27.26 22.80
N SER A 156 -24.31 28.58 22.77
CA SER A 156 -23.25 29.57 22.60
C SER A 156 -22.40 29.62 23.87
N GLY A 157 -21.46 28.67 24.01
CA GLY A 157 -20.51 28.62 25.11
C GLY A 157 -19.07 28.63 24.59
N CYS A 158 -18.39 29.75 24.78
CA CYS A 158 -16.97 30.03 24.56
C CYS A 158 -16.42 29.82 23.12
N LEU A 159 -16.45 30.90 22.33
CA LEU A 159 -15.80 30.98 21.01
C LEU A 159 -14.31 30.63 21.09
N PHE A 160 -13.61 30.98 22.17
CA PHE A 160 -12.16 30.76 22.30
C PHE A 160 -11.79 29.28 22.49
N VAL A 161 -12.53 28.55 23.35
CA VAL A 161 -12.37 27.09 23.50
C VAL A 161 -12.77 26.38 22.20
N ASN A 162 -13.80 26.87 21.50
CA ASN A 162 -14.17 26.32 20.20
C ASN A 162 -13.13 26.61 19.11
N VAL A 163 -12.44 27.75 19.14
CA VAL A 163 -11.35 28.08 18.22
C VAL A 163 -10.13 27.23 18.53
N ILE A 164 -9.64 27.16 19.77
CA ILE A 164 -8.50 26.29 20.14
C ILE A 164 -8.81 24.83 19.82
N LYS A 165 -10.00 24.35 20.17
CA LYS A 165 -10.44 22.99 19.83
C LYS A 165 -10.50 22.78 18.32
N LYS A 166 -10.98 23.77 17.54
CA LYS A 166 -10.98 23.71 16.07
C LYS A 166 -9.57 23.77 15.50
N THR A 167 -8.65 24.54 16.06
CA THR A 167 -7.27 24.67 15.58
C THR A 167 -6.44 23.42 15.90
N ILE A 168 -6.61 22.82 17.09
CA ILE A 168 -6.01 21.53 17.43
C ILE A 168 -6.61 20.42 16.57
N LEU A 169 -7.94 20.41 16.35
CA LEU A 169 -8.57 19.50 15.39
C LEU A 169 -8.08 19.75 13.97
N PHE A 170 -7.84 20.99 13.57
CA PHE A 170 -7.39 21.35 12.23
C PHE A 170 -5.94 20.95 12.02
N SER A 171 -5.05 21.22 12.98
CA SER A 171 -3.65 20.82 12.94
C SER A 171 -3.48 19.30 13.04
N GLY A 172 -4.24 18.64 13.91
CA GLY A 172 -4.32 17.18 13.96
C GLY A 172 -4.93 16.57 12.69
N SER A 173 -5.92 17.25 12.07
CA SER A 173 -6.42 16.84 10.76
C SER A 173 -5.36 17.05 9.69
N PHE A 174 -4.57 18.12 9.73
CA PHE A 174 -3.48 18.38 8.79
C PHE A 174 -2.45 17.26 8.82
N LEU A 175 -2.07 16.81 10.02
CA LEU A 175 -1.19 15.65 10.22
C LEU A 175 -1.85 14.33 9.76
N LEU A 176 -3.16 14.17 9.89
CA LEU A 176 -3.91 13.03 9.31
C LEU A 176 -4.09 13.11 7.77
N PHE A 177 -3.95 14.30 7.18
CA PHE A 177 -4.09 14.59 5.75
C PHE A 177 -2.74 14.67 5.02
N CYS A 178 -1.63 14.73 5.74
CA CYS A 178 -0.30 14.62 5.15
C CYS A 178 -0.13 13.21 4.55
N PRO A 179 0.28 13.09 3.27
CA PRO A 179 0.56 11.80 2.66
C PRO A 179 1.56 11.00 3.51
N ALA A 180 1.36 9.68 3.59
CA ALA A 180 2.21 8.76 4.36
C ALA A 180 3.71 8.93 4.11
N TYR A 181 4.09 9.31 2.88
CA TYR A 181 5.47 9.60 2.53
C TYR A 181 6.01 10.86 3.22
N VAL A 182 5.24 11.95 3.31
CA VAL A 182 5.69 13.23 3.89
C VAL A 182 5.99 13.05 5.37
N ILE A 183 5.10 12.35 6.09
CA ILE A 183 5.28 12.07 7.51
C ILE A 183 6.49 11.17 7.72
N ALA A 184 6.60 10.09 6.92
CA ALA A 184 7.75 9.20 6.97
C ALA A 184 9.07 9.96 6.73
N TYR A 185 9.15 10.83 5.72
CA TYR A 185 10.34 11.63 5.45
C TYR A 185 10.65 12.63 6.56
N SER A 186 9.65 13.28 7.15
CA SER A 186 9.85 14.22 8.26
C SER A 186 10.35 13.56 9.55
N LEU A 187 10.03 12.27 9.76
CA LEU A 187 10.39 11.53 10.97
C LEU A 187 11.65 10.67 10.81
N ARG A 188 12.20 10.60 9.58
CA ARG A 188 13.42 9.85 9.26
C ARG A 188 14.64 10.29 10.07
N THR A 189 14.69 11.54 10.52
CA THR A 189 15.91 12.16 11.07
C THR A 189 16.07 12.12 12.59
N GLU A 190 15.04 11.75 13.37
CA GLU A 190 15.09 11.96 14.84
C GLU A 190 14.63 10.79 15.71
N ILE A 191 13.99 9.76 15.16
CA ILE A 191 13.40 8.66 15.94
C ILE A 191 14.02 7.33 15.47
N ASN A 192 14.34 6.42 16.38
CA ASN A 192 14.71 5.03 16.04
C ASN A 192 13.56 4.36 15.28
N THR A 193 13.60 4.45 13.95
CA THR A 193 12.56 4.04 13.02
C THR A 193 12.52 2.51 12.81
N ASP A 194 13.51 1.79 13.32
CA ASP A 194 13.60 0.31 13.26
C ASP A 194 12.46 -0.43 13.98
N THR A 195 11.59 0.28 14.70
CA THR A 195 10.51 -0.33 15.48
C THR A 195 9.24 -0.56 14.65
N VAL A 196 8.83 -1.84 14.57
CA VAL A 196 7.56 -2.28 13.94
C VAL A 196 6.34 -1.48 14.45
N PHE A 197 6.35 -1.12 15.73
CA PHE A 197 5.27 -0.38 16.36
C PHE A 197 5.09 1.04 15.80
N PHE A 198 6.21 1.74 15.54
CA PHE A 198 6.19 3.07 14.93
C PHE A 198 5.63 3.03 13.50
N MET A 199 6.00 2.00 12.73
CA MET A 199 5.47 1.77 11.39
C MET A 199 3.95 1.52 11.40
N ILE A 200 3.45 0.71 12.34
CA ILE A 200 2.01 0.45 12.50
C ILE A 200 1.28 1.76 12.79
N ILE A 201 1.77 2.56 13.74
CA ILE A 201 1.13 3.83 14.12
C ILE A 201 1.11 4.79 12.92
N LEU A 202 2.23 4.94 12.22
CA LEU A 202 2.33 5.83 11.07
C LEU A 202 1.41 5.35 9.94
N CYS A 203 1.37 4.06 9.64
CA CYS A 203 0.46 3.52 8.62
C CYS A 203 -1.02 3.68 8.99
N VAL A 204 -1.38 3.64 10.29
CA VAL A 204 -2.77 3.83 10.75
C VAL A 204 -3.16 5.30 10.77
N ILE A 205 -2.29 6.18 11.28
CA ILE A 205 -2.55 7.61 11.48
C ILE A 205 -2.32 8.40 10.18
N SER A 206 -1.21 8.17 9.50
CA SER A 206 -0.74 8.99 8.38
C SER A 206 -1.49 8.78 7.07
N ASN A 207 -2.42 7.84 6.99
CA ASN A 207 -2.83 7.36 5.68
C ASN A 207 -3.95 8.19 5.02
N GLY A 208 -4.59 9.16 5.69
CA GLY A 208 -5.83 9.82 5.21
C GLY A 208 -7.03 8.87 5.01
N LEU A 209 -6.74 7.58 4.85
CA LEU A 209 -7.60 6.44 4.62
C LEU A 209 -8.59 6.29 5.76
N LEU A 210 -8.12 6.36 7.01
CA LEU A 210 -9.00 6.26 8.17
C LEU A 210 -10.12 7.32 8.10
N MET A 211 -9.79 8.54 7.69
CA MET A 211 -10.76 9.63 7.56
C MET A 211 -11.64 9.49 6.31
N VAL A 212 -11.06 9.16 5.15
CA VAL A 212 -11.82 8.95 3.90
C VAL A 212 -12.82 7.81 4.05
N TYR A 213 -12.37 6.66 4.57
CA TYR A 213 -13.24 5.50 4.78
C TYR A 213 -14.17 5.67 5.97
N SER A 214 -13.80 6.43 7.00
CA SER A 214 -14.75 6.87 8.05
C SER A 214 -15.84 7.76 7.48
N ASN A 215 -15.51 8.69 6.58
CA ASN A 215 -16.50 9.52 5.87
C ASN A 215 -17.41 8.66 4.98
N LYS A 216 -16.85 7.70 4.24
CA LYS A 216 -17.61 6.76 3.40
C LYS A 216 -18.57 5.91 4.24
N PHE A 217 -18.08 5.33 5.35
CA PHE A 217 -18.90 4.57 6.27
C PHE A 217 -20.01 5.41 6.92
N TYR A 218 -19.68 6.64 7.32
CA TYR A 218 -20.65 7.59 7.84
C TYR A 218 -21.72 7.98 6.80
N ALA A 219 -21.35 8.12 5.52
CA ALA A 219 -22.30 8.35 4.44
C ALA A 219 -23.27 7.15 4.28
N PHE A 220 -22.78 5.91 4.40
CA PHE A 220 -23.64 4.72 4.44
C PHE A 220 -24.59 4.74 5.64
N LEU A 221 -24.12 5.11 6.84
CA LEU A 221 -25.00 5.25 8.01
C LEU A 221 -26.10 6.30 7.78
N ILE A 222 -25.79 7.42 7.13
CA ILE A 222 -26.81 8.43 6.77
C ILE A 222 -27.80 7.88 5.75
N ALA A 223 -27.32 7.25 4.68
CA ALA A 223 -28.16 6.71 3.63
C ALA A 223 -29.11 5.64 4.17
N GLU A 224 -28.60 4.74 4.99
CA GLU A 224 -29.40 3.74 5.71
C GLU A 224 -30.40 4.39 6.65
N SER A 225 -30.01 5.46 7.36
CA SER A 225 -30.89 6.17 8.29
C SER A 225 -32.14 6.83 7.68
N ARG A 226 -32.22 6.90 6.33
CA ARG A 226 -33.32 7.52 5.59
C ARG A 226 -34.29 6.50 4.96
N LYS A 227 -34.04 5.21 5.13
CA LYS A 227 -34.85 4.15 4.51
C LYS A 227 -36.08 3.82 5.38
N GLY A 228 -37.20 3.48 4.74
CA GLY A 228 -38.50 3.27 5.41
C GLY A 228 -38.57 2.09 6.39
N TYR A 229 -37.61 1.15 6.36
CA TYR A 229 -37.56 0.07 7.36
C TYR A 229 -37.31 0.60 8.80
N ILE A 230 -36.83 1.83 8.92
CA ILE A 230 -36.62 2.51 10.20
C ILE A 230 -37.95 2.89 10.82
N ASP A 231 -38.91 3.36 10.02
CA ASP A 231 -40.24 3.69 10.51
C ASP A 231 -40.93 2.42 11.02
N THR A 232 -40.73 1.30 10.32
CA THR A 232 -41.19 -0.02 10.79
C THR A 232 -40.50 -0.43 12.09
N ALA A 233 -39.20 -0.14 12.25
CA ALA A 233 -38.46 -0.43 13.48
C ALA A 233 -38.95 0.40 14.67
N ILE A 234 -39.32 1.67 14.44
CA ILE A 234 -39.90 2.55 15.44
C ILE A 234 -41.29 2.04 15.86
N VAL A 235 -42.12 1.62 14.89
CA VAL A 235 -43.45 1.00 15.18
C VAL A 235 -43.31 -0.30 15.98
N LYS A 236 -42.22 -1.06 15.78
CA LYS A 236 -41.86 -2.24 16.59
C LYS A 236 -41.32 -1.89 18.00
N ASN A 237 -41.46 -0.65 18.44
CA ASN A 237 -41.10 -0.18 19.77
C ASN A 237 -39.59 -0.29 20.09
N LEU A 238 -38.73 -0.18 19.06
CA LEU A 238 -37.28 -0.12 19.26
C LEU A 238 -36.87 1.28 19.74
N ASN A 239 -35.87 1.34 20.64
CA ASN A 239 -35.37 2.60 21.17
C ASN A 239 -34.76 3.47 20.05
N ASN A 240 -35.07 4.77 20.08
CA ASN A 240 -34.61 5.77 19.11
C ASN A 240 -33.82 6.92 19.76
N SER A 241 -33.51 6.83 21.07
CA SER A 241 -32.74 7.85 21.77
C SER A 241 -31.25 7.64 21.55
N TYR A 242 -30.56 8.59 20.92
CA TYR A 242 -29.12 8.50 20.68
C TYR A 242 -28.28 8.97 21.88
N THR A 243 -28.92 9.44 22.96
CA THR A 243 -28.25 10.11 24.09
C THR A 243 -27.36 9.14 24.87
N GLY A 244 -26.12 9.53 25.18
CA GLY A 244 -25.13 8.63 25.77
C GLY A 244 -25.32 8.30 27.26
N ASN A 245 -26.18 9.05 27.97
CA ASN A 245 -26.33 9.02 29.42
C ASN A 245 -27.68 8.47 29.92
N ILE A 246 -28.55 7.97 29.05
CA ILE A 246 -29.86 7.42 29.42
C ILE A 246 -29.84 5.90 29.25
N ALA A 247 -30.52 5.15 30.12
CA ALA A 247 -30.62 3.68 30.05
C ALA A 247 -31.21 3.17 28.72
N GLN A 248 -32.00 4.00 28.03
CA GLN A 248 -32.58 3.72 26.71
C GLN A 248 -31.70 4.21 25.53
N GLY A 249 -30.53 4.76 25.83
CA GLY A 249 -29.64 5.38 24.85
C GLY A 249 -28.46 4.51 24.39
N ILE A 250 -27.66 5.01 23.45
CA ILE A 250 -26.46 4.32 22.96
C ILE A 250 -25.29 4.60 23.91
N SER A 251 -24.88 3.59 24.69
CA SER A 251 -23.69 3.72 25.54
C SER A 251 -22.41 3.91 24.73
N PHE A 252 -21.50 4.76 25.21
CA PHE A 252 -20.17 4.91 24.61
C PHE A 252 -19.36 3.60 24.60
N LYS A 253 -19.58 2.74 25.61
CA LYS A 253 -18.97 1.41 25.67
C LYS A 253 -19.43 0.51 24.51
N ALA A 254 -20.69 0.60 24.09
CA ALA A 254 -21.18 -0.16 22.94
C ALA A 254 -20.53 0.29 21.61
N ILE A 255 -20.16 1.58 21.49
CA ILE A 255 -19.44 2.12 20.32
C ILE A 255 -17.97 1.64 20.30
N LEU A 256 -17.34 1.51 21.47
CA LEU A 256 -15.94 1.09 21.62
C LEU A 256 -15.76 -0.43 21.73
N ASN A 257 -16.83 -1.22 21.73
CA ASN A 257 -16.70 -2.67 21.78
C ASN A 257 -16.13 -3.21 20.45
N PRO A 258 -15.26 -4.23 20.48
CA PRO A 258 -14.68 -4.84 19.28
C PRO A 258 -15.77 -5.47 18.40
N VAL A 259 -16.78 -6.07 19.03
CA VAL A 259 -18.00 -6.53 18.36
C VAL A 259 -19.12 -5.55 18.70
N LYS A 260 -19.36 -4.61 17.79
CA LYS A 260 -20.39 -3.58 17.94
C LYS A 260 -21.78 -4.20 17.77
N GLN A 261 -22.58 -4.16 18.83
CA GLN A 261 -23.98 -4.61 18.86
C GLN A 261 -24.81 -3.60 19.66
N PHE A 262 -25.97 -3.23 19.14
CA PHE A 262 -26.84 -2.21 19.75
C PHE A 262 -28.23 -2.80 20.06
N LYS A 263 -28.27 -3.84 20.88
CA LYS A 263 -29.50 -4.61 21.18
C LYS A 263 -30.66 -3.69 21.59
N GLY A 264 -31.82 -3.86 20.97
CA GLY A 264 -33.04 -3.11 21.29
C GLY A 264 -33.09 -1.67 20.76
N HIS A 265 -32.09 -1.23 19.97
CA HIS A 265 -32.07 0.11 19.37
C HIS A 265 -32.18 0.04 17.85
N VAL A 266 -32.90 1.00 17.26
CA VAL A 266 -33.00 1.19 15.80
C VAL A 266 -31.63 1.26 15.10
N PHE A 267 -30.60 1.75 15.80
CA PHE A 267 -29.24 1.88 15.27
C PHE A 267 -28.57 0.54 14.97
N ASP A 268 -28.98 -0.56 15.60
CA ASP A 268 -28.44 -1.89 15.31
C ASP A 268 -28.70 -2.30 13.85
N ASN A 269 -29.92 -2.05 13.37
CA ASN A 269 -30.32 -2.37 12.00
C ASN A 269 -29.58 -1.47 11.00
N ILE A 270 -29.51 -0.16 11.29
CA ILE A 270 -28.76 0.81 10.48
C ILE A 270 -27.29 0.41 10.40
N PHE A 271 -26.68 0.09 11.54
CA PHE A 271 -25.26 -0.26 11.63
C PHE A 271 -24.95 -1.57 10.90
N ARG A 272 -25.78 -2.61 11.06
CA ARG A 272 -25.59 -3.89 10.36
C ARG A 272 -25.68 -3.73 8.85
N ASN A 273 -26.67 -3.00 8.36
CA ASN A 273 -26.86 -2.78 6.92
C ASN A 273 -25.73 -1.92 6.32
N ALA A 274 -25.32 -0.86 7.02
CA ALA A 274 -24.19 -0.04 6.61
C ALA A 274 -22.87 -0.82 6.65
N ARG A 275 -22.66 -1.68 7.67
CA ARG A 275 -21.48 -2.56 7.77
C ARG A 275 -21.43 -3.53 6.59
N PHE A 276 -22.57 -4.12 6.21
CA PHE A 276 -22.65 -5.03 5.08
C PHE A 276 -22.22 -4.34 3.77
N GLN A 277 -22.74 -3.14 3.47
CA GLN A 277 -22.32 -2.37 2.29
C GLN A 277 -20.84 -1.99 2.33
N TYR A 278 -20.33 -1.68 3.51
CA TYR A 278 -18.94 -1.31 3.71
C TYR A 278 -17.95 -2.46 3.45
N LEU A 279 -18.35 -3.73 3.63
CA LEU A 279 -17.46 -4.89 3.37
C LEU A 279 -16.88 -4.89 1.95
N SER A 280 -17.66 -4.45 0.96
CA SER A 280 -17.20 -4.35 -0.43
C SER A 280 -16.08 -3.32 -0.61
N THR A 281 -16.01 -2.31 0.25
CA THR A 281 -15.00 -1.24 0.18
C THR A 281 -13.64 -1.63 0.78
N ILE A 282 -13.58 -2.78 1.48
CA ILE A 282 -12.32 -3.30 2.04
C ILE A 282 -11.30 -3.57 0.94
N LYS A 283 -11.74 -3.96 -0.27
CA LYS A 283 -10.85 -4.18 -1.42
C LYS A 283 -10.09 -2.91 -1.82
N GLU A 284 -10.80 -1.79 -1.89
CA GLU A 284 -10.21 -0.50 -2.19
C GLU A 284 -9.23 -0.09 -1.07
N GLN A 285 -9.67 -0.21 0.19
CA GLN A 285 -8.86 0.12 1.36
C GLN A 285 -7.57 -0.70 1.43
N ALA A 286 -7.64 -1.99 1.10
CA ALA A 286 -6.49 -2.88 1.06
C ALA A 286 -5.44 -2.39 0.05
N SER A 287 -5.85 -1.97 -1.15
CA SER A 287 -4.94 -1.46 -2.18
C SER A 287 -4.20 -0.21 -1.73
N PHE A 288 -4.92 0.76 -1.14
CA PHE A 288 -4.30 1.97 -0.60
C PHE A 288 -3.37 1.67 0.58
N LEU A 289 -3.74 0.74 1.46
CA LEU A 289 -2.92 0.36 2.61
C LEU A 289 -1.63 -0.33 2.18
N ILE A 290 -1.70 -1.27 1.23
CA ILE A 290 -0.51 -1.94 0.66
C ILE A 290 0.43 -0.90 0.05
N THR A 291 -0.11 0.00 -0.76
CA THR A 291 0.66 1.08 -1.38
C THR A 291 1.30 2.00 -0.35
N GLY A 292 0.54 2.41 0.67
CA GLY A 292 1.01 3.25 1.76
C GLY A 292 2.15 2.61 2.53
N MET A 293 2.03 1.33 2.87
CA MET A 293 3.09 0.58 3.58
C MET A 293 4.38 0.48 2.76
N ILE A 294 4.28 0.17 1.47
CA ILE A 294 5.46 0.09 0.57
C ILE A 294 6.20 1.43 0.58
N ILE A 295 5.46 2.52 0.43
CA ILE A 295 6.03 3.87 0.42
C ILE A 295 6.66 4.22 1.78
N THR A 296 6.00 3.93 2.90
CA THR A 296 6.56 4.21 4.23
C THR A 296 7.81 3.40 4.53
N GLU A 297 7.83 2.11 4.17
CA GLU A 297 9.00 1.24 4.36
C GLU A 297 10.20 1.74 3.53
N MET A 298 9.96 2.13 2.28
CA MET A 298 10.99 2.69 1.41
C MET A 298 11.50 4.06 1.89
N ALA A 299 10.60 4.95 2.32
CA ALA A 299 10.96 6.30 2.77
C ALA A 299 11.75 6.29 4.09
N LEU A 300 11.40 5.39 5.01
CA LEU A 300 12.08 5.23 6.30
C LEU A 300 13.39 4.44 6.21
N ASN A 301 13.70 3.82 5.06
CA ASN A 301 14.93 3.07 4.84
C ASN A 301 15.15 1.95 5.89
N LEU A 302 14.09 1.21 6.22
CA LEU A 302 14.13 0.18 7.26
C LEU A 302 14.82 -1.08 6.77
N HIS A 303 16.00 -1.37 7.30
CA HIS A 303 16.77 -2.56 6.94
C HIS A 303 16.04 -3.84 7.37
N GLY A 304 16.10 -4.88 6.52
CA GLY A 304 15.47 -6.18 6.81
C GLY A 304 13.95 -6.23 6.62
N TYR A 305 13.38 -5.21 5.94
CA TYR A 305 11.98 -5.19 5.50
C TYR A 305 11.86 -5.44 4.00
N TYR A 306 10.70 -5.94 3.59
CA TYR A 306 10.45 -6.43 2.24
C TYR A 306 10.55 -5.31 1.19
N SER A 307 9.89 -4.17 1.41
CA SER A 307 9.88 -3.09 0.41
C SER A 307 11.23 -2.38 0.30
N TYR A 308 11.99 -2.35 1.39
CA TYR A 308 13.36 -1.84 1.38
C TYR A 308 14.31 -2.74 0.57
N GLU A 309 14.26 -4.05 0.78
CA GLU A 309 15.04 -4.98 -0.04
C GLU A 309 14.64 -4.90 -1.51
N MET A 310 13.35 -4.69 -1.82
CA MET A 310 12.91 -4.48 -3.19
C MET A 310 13.58 -3.25 -3.84
N LEU A 311 13.68 -2.14 -3.11
CA LEU A 311 14.39 -0.93 -3.54
C LEU A 311 15.88 -1.21 -3.76
N ARG A 312 16.51 -1.95 -2.85
CA ARG A 312 17.91 -2.37 -2.95
C ARG A 312 18.16 -3.26 -4.18
N GLN A 313 17.30 -4.23 -4.46
CA GLN A 313 17.39 -5.07 -5.66
C GLN A 313 17.17 -4.31 -6.96
N MET A 314 16.31 -3.28 -6.93
CA MET A 314 16.11 -2.39 -8.08
C MET A 314 17.40 -1.61 -8.37
N LEU A 315 18.07 -1.09 -7.35
CA LEU A 315 19.34 -0.39 -7.47
C LEU A 315 20.46 -1.32 -8.00
N TYR A 316 20.48 -2.57 -7.54
CA TYR A 316 21.48 -3.56 -7.99
C TYR A 316 21.18 -4.16 -9.36
N GLY A 317 20.00 -3.91 -9.95
CA GLY A 317 19.62 -4.46 -11.25
C GLY A 317 19.31 -5.96 -11.23
N ASN A 318 18.97 -6.52 -10.07
CA ASN A 318 18.59 -7.91 -9.88
C ASN A 318 17.13 -8.15 -10.26
N SER A 319 16.84 -8.06 -11.56
CA SER A 319 15.48 -8.16 -12.11
C SER A 319 14.73 -9.44 -11.71
N ASN A 320 15.42 -10.59 -11.59
CA ASN A 320 14.76 -11.86 -11.25
C ASN A 320 14.20 -11.84 -9.81
N ILE A 321 14.97 -11.33 -8.85
CA ILE A 321 14.53 -11.22 -7.46
C ILE A 321 13.39 -10.20 -7.37
N LEU A 322 13.54 -9.07 -8.07
CA LEU A 322 12.52 -8.02 -8.13
C LEU A 322 11.18 -8.53 -8.71
N ILE A 323 11.20 -9.37 -9.76
CA ILE A 323 9.97 -10.00 -10.30
C ILE A 323 9.30 -10.89 -9.26
N VAL A 324 10.07 -11.72 -8.53
CA VAL A 324 9.53 -12.54 -7.45
C VAL A 324 8.91 -11.67 -6.35
N MET A 325 9.54 -10.54 -6.02
CA MET A 325 9.03 -9.64 -4.99
C MET A 325 7.72 -8.95 -5.43
N PHE A 326 7.60 -8.53 -6.69
CA PHE A 326 6.36 -8.01 -7.23
C PHE A 326 5.24 -9.07 -7.27
N LEU A 327 5.57 -10.32 -7.59
CA LEU A 327 4.62 -11.43 -7.51
C LEU A 327 4.09 -11.62 -6.09
N GLY A 328 4.94 -11.52 -5.06
CA GLY A 328 4.51 -11.59 -3.66
C GLY A 328 3.48 -10.52 -3.30
N ILE A 329 3.70 -9.27 -3.74
CA ILE A 329 2.74 -8.17 -3.54
C ILE A 329 1.44 -8.47 -4.28
N PHE A 330 1.52 -8.91 -5.53
CA PHE A 330 0.35 -9.28 -6.33
C PHE A 330 -0.50 -10.36 -5.64
N TYR A 331 0.13 -11.42 -5.13
CA TYR A 331 -0.56 -12.45 -4.38
C TYR A 331 -1.21 -11.92 -3.10
N THR A 332 -0.58 -10.97 -2.42
CA THR A 332 -1.16 -10.33 -1.23
C THR A 332 -2.44 -9.55 -1.56
N VAL A 333 -2.42 -8.79 -2.66
CA VAL A 333 -3.61 -8.08 -3.17
C VAL A 333 -4.71 -9.08 -3.52
N LYS A 334 -4.38 -10.12 -4.28
CA LYS A 334 -5.36 -11.14 -4.70
C LYS A 334 -5.93 -11.96 -3.55
N ALA A 335 -5.10 -12.34 -2.58
CA ALA A 335 -5.54 -13.02 -1.38
C ALA A 335 -6.58 -12.16 -0.63
N THR A 336 -6.34 -10.86 -0.54
CA THR A 336 -7.30 -9.93 0.09
C THR A 336 -8.60 -9.80 -0.70
N GLU A 337 -8.54 -9.75 -2.04
CA GLU A 337 -9.74 -9.74 -2.88
C GLU A 337 -10.58 -11.01 -2.73
N ILE A 338 -9.94 -12.18 -2.71
CA ILE A 338 -10.61 -13.47 -2.50
C ILE A 338 -11.23 -13.52 -1.10
N PHE A 339 -10.46 -13.13 -0.08
CA PHE A 339 -10.93 -13.13 1.31
C PHE A 339 -12.15 -12.24 1.50
N THR A 340 -12.13 -11.03 0.94
CA THR A 340 -13.27 -10.11 0.99
C THR A 340 -14.49 -10.63 0.22
N ASP A 341 -14.31 -11.25 -0.96
CA ASP A 341 -15.41 -11.89 -1.69
C ASP A 341 -16.04 -13.05 -0.90
N ILE A 342 -15.22 -13.85 -0.21
CA ILE A 342 -15.69 -14.93 0.67
C ILE A 342 -16.50 -14.35 1.84
N LEU A 343 -16.00 -13.29 2.49
CA LEU A 343 -16.69 -12.64 3.58
C LEU A 343 -18.06 -12.06 3.16
N VAL A 344 -18.10 -11.37 2.03
CA VAL A 344 -19.35 -10.82 1.48
C VAL A 344 -20.34 -11.93 1.13
N TYR A 345 -19.86 -13.02 0.52
CA TYR A 345 -20.72 -14.17 0.20
C TYR A 345 -21.29 -14.83 1.47
N LYS A 346 -20.45 -15.02 2.50
CA LYS A 346 -20.89 -15.60 3.78
C LYS A 346 -21.93 -14.72 4.48
N GLU A 347 -21.78 -13.40 4.42
CA GLU A 347 -22.81 -12.49 4.96
C GLU A 347 -24.09 -12.52 4.13
N ASN A 348 -24.02 -12.54 2.79
CA ASN A 348 -25.19 -12.66 1.92
C ASN A 348 -26.04 -13.89 2.22
N LEU A 349 -25.41 -15.05 2.45
CA LEU A 349 -26.12 -16.28 2.78
C LEU A 349 -26.95 -16.19 4.08
N LYS A 350 -26.62 -15.27 4.99
CA LYS A 350 -27.43 -15.04 6.20
C LYS A 350 -28.71 -14.26 5.92
N TYR A 351 -28.73 -13.50 4.83
CA TYR A 351 -29.88 -12.69 4.40
C TYR A 351 -30.77 -13.44 3.42
N GLU A 352 -30.23 -14.38 2.63
CA GLU A 352 -31.00 -15.21 1.69
C GLU A 352 -31.71 -16.42 2.35
N ASN A 353 -31.27 -16.87 3.53
CA ASN A 353 -31.88 -17.99 4.26
C ASN A 353 -32.89 -17.56 5.36
N LYS A 354 -33.62 -16.48 5.12
CA LYS A 354 -34.78 -16.04 5.91
C LYS A 354 -35.88 -15.57 4.98
#